data_AF-A0A3D2WF47-F1
#
_entry.id   AF-A0A3D2WF47-F1
#
_cell.length_a   1.000
_cell.length_b   1.000
_cell.length_c   1.000
_cell.angle_alpha   90.00
_cell.angle_beta   90.00
_cell.angle_gamma   90.00
#
_symmetry.space_group_name_H-M   'P 1'
#
loop_
_entity.id
_entity.type
_entity.pdbx_description
1 polymer ?
#
loop_
_entity_poly.entity_id
_entity_poly.type
_entity_poly.pdbx_seq_one_letter_code
_entity_poly.pdbx_strand_id
1 'polypeptide(L)'
;MPQKTFLYSRAVLLKISGWSAIVVLFSCGSPPQSIPAPVVPEQHPIEVPTQEVEEVQPTTELAPVGPALIAQTEDEVWVERTLTGLTLRQKVGQLIMPWVLGDFAPEGSPSHDRILEYIEDQGIGGVIMSVGSPTEVAAKLNDFQMHSNIPLLVAADLETGAGFRMRGAVQMPGTIELGGATDFPSLMAVGATADPQLAYEMGRIT
;
A
#
# COMPACT_ATOMS: atom_id res chain seq x y z
N MET A 1 -25.35 -20.44 -58.48
CA MET A 1 -24.63 -19.25 -58.99
C MET A 1 -25.65 -18.17 -59.28
N PRO A 2 -25.40 -16.86 -59.06
CA PRO A 2 -24.09 -16.17 -58.97
C PRO A 2 -23.80 -15.60 -57.57
N GLN A 3 -22.57 -15.61 -57.03
CA GLN A 3 -21.41 -14.73 -57.31
C GLN A 3 -21.76 -13.23 -57.26
N LYS A 4 -21.25 -12.53 -56.24
CA LYS A 4 -20.62 -11.20 -56.36
C LYS A 4 -19.88 -10.80 -55.08
N THR A 5 -18.58 -10.98 -55.17
CA THR A 5 -17.48 -10.22 -54.57
C THR A 5 -17.85 -8.77 -54.21
N PHE A 6 -17.48 -8.32 -53.02
CA PHE A 6 -17.29 -6.89 -52.76
C PHE A 6 -15.90 -6.67 -52.15
N LEU A 7 -15.00 -6.19 -53.01
CA LEU A 7 -13.78 -5.50 -52.63
C LEU A 7 -14.16 -4.22 -51.88
N TYR A 8 -13.49 -3.93 -50.77
CA TYR A 8 -13.40 -2.56 -50.29
C TYR A 8 -11.93 -2.19 -50.07
N SER A 9 -11.33 -1.73 -51.15
CA SER A 9 -10.10 -0.94 -51.13
C SER A 9 -10.47 0.48 -50.69
N ARG A 10 -9.92 0.94 -49.57
CA ARG A 10 -9.82 2.37 -49.26
C ARG A 10 -8.35 2.74 -49.22
N ALA A 11 -7.81 3.03 -50.41
CA ALA A 11 -6.61 3.83 -50.53
C ALA A 11 -6.99 5.30 -50.25
N VAL A 12 -6.50 5.86 -49.15
CA VAL A 12 -6.44 7.31 -48.98
C VAL A 12 -5.22 7.78 -49.77
N LEU A 13 -5.46 8.30 -50.98
CA LEU A 13 -4.42 8.94 -51.78
C LEU A 13 -4.15 10.34 -51.22
N LEU A 14 -3.09 10.46 -50.41
CA LEU A 14 -2.43 11.74 -50.20
C LEU A 14 -1.35 11.87 -51.30
N LYS A 15 -1.61 12.73 -52.29
CA LYS A 15 -0.62 13.07 -53.31
C LYS A 15 0.47 13.93 -52.68
N ILE A 16 1.66 13.35 -52.49
CA ILE A 16 2.90 14.11 -52.36
C ILE A 16 3.71 13.82 -53.63
N SER A 17 4.04 14.91 -54.33
CA SER A 17 4.81 14.94 -55.56
C SER A 17 6.22 14.43 -55.34
N GLY A 18 6.67 13.57 -56.26
CA GLY A 18 8.08 13.46 -56.63
C GLY A 18 8.99 12.88 -55.56
N TRP A 19 8.97 11.56 -55.42
CA TRP A 19 10.14 10.67 -55.35
C TRP A 19 9.63 9.25 -55.09
N SER A 20 9.87 8.35 -56.04
CA SER A 20 9.62 6.93 -55.83
C SER A 20 10.71 6.37 -54.90
N ALA A 21 10.43 6.32 -53.61
CA ALA A 21 11.18 5.48 -52.68
C ALA A 21 10.36 4.19 -52.45
N ILE A 22 10.80 3.09 -53.06
CA ILE A 22 10.34 1.75 -52.68
C ILE A 22 11.00 1.44 -51.34
N VAL A 23 10.25 1.54 -50.25
CA VAL A 23 10.68 1.01 -48.96
C VAL A 23 10.37 -0.48 -48.97
N VAL A 24 11.38 -1.31 -49.21
CA VAL A 24 11.31 -2.75 -48.94
C VAL A 24 11.53 -2.94 -47.44
N LEU A 25 10.46 -3.19 -46.69
CA LEU A 25 10.56 -3.65 -45.32
C LEU A 25 11.04 -5.10 -45.34
N PHE A 26 12.36 -5.31 -45.19
CA PHE A 26 12.88 -6.60 -44.77
C PHE A 26 12.45 -6.82 -43.31
N SER A 27 11.37 -7.57 -43.13
CA SER A 27 11.08 -8.21 -41.86
C SER A 27 12.17 -9.26 -41.64
N CYS A 28 13.13 -8.97 -40.75
CA CYS A 28 13.94 -10.00 -40.13
C CYS A 28 13.00 -10.84 -39.27
N GLY A 29 12.39 -11.86 -39.87
CA GLY A 29 11.77 -12.94 -39.13
C GLY A 29 12.87 -13.65 -38.36
N SER A 30 12.95 -13.42 -37.05
CA SER A 30 13.70 -14.31 -36.17
C SER A 30 13.12 -15.71 -36.35
N PRO A 31 13.96 -16.77 -36.45
CA PRO A 31 13.44 -18.13 -36.43
C PRO A 31 12.63 -18.31 -35.14
N PRO A 32 11.52 -19.06 -35.16
CA PRO A 32 10.73 -19.32 -33.97
C PRO A 32 11.66 -19.91 -32.91
N GLN A 33 11.89 -19.15 -31.83
CA GLN A 33 12.53 -19.72 -30.66
C GLN A 33 11.56 -20.78 -30.13
N SER A 34 12.04 -22.01 -30.01
CA SER A 34 11.32 -23.07 -29.33
C SER A 34 11.06 -22.59 -27.90
N ILE A 35 9.81 -22.26 -27.60
CA ILE A 35 9.38 -22.04 -26.22
C ILE A 35 9.64 -23.37 -25.52
N PRO A 36 10.54 -23.44 -24.52
CA PRO A 36 10.68 -24.66 -23.74
C PRO A 36 9.32 -24.95 -23.11
N ALA A 37 8.87 -26.21 -23.17
CA ALA A 37 7.64 -26.61 -22.53
C ALA A 37 7.65 -26.15 -21.07
N PRO A 38 6.53 -25.70 -20.51
CA PRO A 38 6.47 -25.38 -19.09
C PRO A 38 6.97 -26.60 -18.32
N VAL A 39 7.98 -26.39 -17.47
CA VAL A 39 8.41 -27.41 -16.52
C VAL A 39 7.24 -27.58 -15.58
N VAL A 40 6.42 -28.61 -15.84
CA VAL A 40 5.44 -29.10 -14.88
C VAL A 40 6.29 -29.66 -13.74
N PRO A 41 6.25 -29.07 -12.53
CA PRO A 41 6.91 -29.68 -11.40
C PRO A 41 6.37 -31.09 -11.25
N GLU A 42 7.24 -32.09 -11.12
CA GLU A 42 6.82 -33.42 -10.70
C GLU A 42 6.06 -33.25 -9.38
N GLN A 43 4.75 -33.47 -9.43
CA GLN A 43 3.95 -33.59 -8.22
C GLN A 43 4.32 -34.92 -7.59
N HIS A 44 5.41 -34.92 -6.82
CA HIS A 44 5.55 -35.93 -5.80
C HIS A 44 4.36 -35.77 -4.85
N PRO A 45 3.56 -36.82 -4.61
CA PRO A 45 2.58 -36.78 -3.54
C PRO A 45 3.30 -36.30 -2.28
N ILE A 46 2.84 -35.20 -1.72
CA ILE A 46 3.19 -34.85 -0.36
C ILE A 46 2.55 -35.96 0.47
N GLU A 47 3.31 -36.97 0.85
CA GLU A 47 2.94 -37.86 1.94
C GLU A 47 2.86 -36.97 3.18
N VAL A 48 1.63 -36.52 3.45
CA VAL A 48 1.28 -35.92 4.74
C VAL A 48 1.62 -36.99 5.77
N PRO A 49 2.57 -36.75 6.70
CA PRO A 49 2.80 -37.69 7.78
C PRO A 49 1.48 -37.87 8.51
N THR A 50 0.92 -39.07 8.41
CA THR A 50 -0.24 -39.45 9.20
C THR A 50 0.29 -39.64 10.62
N GLN A 51 0.42 -38.55 11.35
CA GLN A 51 0.52 -38.65 12.80
C GLN A 51 -0.86 -39.09 13.27
N GLU A 52 -0.93 -40.30 13.83
CA GLU A 52 -2.08 -40.73 14.61
C GLU A 52 -2.35 -39.64 15.65
N VAL A 53 -3.50 -38.97 15.50
CA VAL A 53 -4.01 -38.08 16.54
C VAL A 53 -4.46 -39.01 17.67
N GLU A 54 -3.59 -39.20 18.64
CA GLU A 54 -3.96 -39.81 19.91
C GLU A 54 -5.01 -38.92 20.57
N GLU A 55 -6.23 -39.43 20.65
CA GLU A 55 -7.39 -38.75 21.24
C GLU A 55 -7.15 -38.57 22.75
N VAL A 56 -6.58 -37.42 23.11
CA VAL A 56 -6.41 -37.03 24.52
C VAL A 56 -7.79 -36.78 25.11
N GLN A 57 -8.29 -37.75 25.86
CA GLN A 57 -9.50 -37.59 26.67
C GLN A 57 -9.33 -36.41 27.64
N PRO A 58 -10.25 -35.43 27.65
CA PRO A 58 -10.11 -34.27 28.52
C PRO A 58 -10.51 -34.67 29.93
N THR A 59 -9.52 -35.11 30.72
CA THR A 59 -9.69 -35.23 32.17
C THR A 59 -8.63 -34.39 32.84
N THR A 60 -8.89 -33.10 32.99
CA THR A 60 -8.42 -32.31 34.15
C THR A 60 -9.31 -31.08 34.28
N GLU A 61 -10.32 -31.24 35.13
CA GLU A 61 -10.95 -30.26 36.01
C GLU A 61 -10.46 -28.80 35.89
N LEU A 62 -11.38 -27.93 35.45
CA LEU A 62 -11.23 -26.47 35.50
C LEU A 62 -11.10 -26.03 36.96
N ALA A 63 -9.88 -25.85 37.43
CA ALA A 63 -9.64 -25.08 38.64
C ALA A 63 -10.19 -23.66 38.43
N PRO A 64 -10.94 -23.08 39.39
CA PRO A 64 -11.43 -21.72 39.26
C PRO A 64 -10.23 -20.78 39.22
N VAL A 65 -10.01 -20.16 38.07
CA VAL A 65 -9.16 -18.98 37.98
C VAL A 65 -9.90 -17.89 38.75
N GLY A 66 -9.65 -17.82 40.06
CA GLY A 66 -10.02 -16.65 40.86
C GLY A 66 -9.40 -15.41 40.21
N PRO A 67 -9.92 -14.21 40.47
CA PRO A 67 -9.41 -13.00 39.85
C PRO A 67 -7.96 -12.79 40.30
N ALA A 68 -7.01 -13.28 39.52
CA ALA A 68 -5.65 -12.83 39.58
C ALA A 68 -5.74 -11.34 39.24
N LEU A 69 -5.52 -10.51 40.24
CA LEU A 69 -5.34 -9.08 40.08
C LEU A 69 -4.10 -8.90 39.18
N ILE A 70 -4.31 -8.89 37.86
CA ILE A 70 -3.27 -8.55 36.90
C ILE A 70 -2.90 -7.11 37.26
N ALA A 71 -1.66 -6.91 37.72
CA ALA A 71 -1.14 -5.59 38.00
C ALA A 71 -1.19 -4.80 36.70
N GLN A 72 -1.88 -3.66 36.72
CA GLN A 72 -2.04 -2.85 35.52
C GLN A 72 -0.68 -2.32 35.06
N THR A 73 -0.42 -2.35 33.75
CA THR A 73 0.77 -1.73 33.17
C THR A 73 0.66 -0.20 33.24
N GLU A 74 1.78 0.53 33.16
CA GLU A 74 1.75 2.00 33.08
C GLU A 74 0.90 2.48 31.89
N ASP A 75 0.94 1.75 30.78
CA ASP A 75 0.12 1.99 29.60
C ASP A 75 -1.38 1.81 29.90
N GLU A 76 -1.77 0.74 30.57
CA GLU A 76 -3.17 0.51 30.97
C GLU A 76 -3.68 1.62 31.90
N VAL A 77 -2.85 2.08 32.84
CA VAL A 77 -3.18 3.21 33.72
C VAL A 77 -3.32 4.50 32.92
N TRP A 78 -2.44 4.76 31.95
CA TRP A 78 -2.55 5.93 31.06
C TRP A 78 -3.82 5.86 30.21
N VAL A 79 -4.13 4.70 29.62
CA VAL A 79 -5.33 4.48 28.82
C VAL A 79 -6.57 4.74 29.65
N GLU A 80 -6.69 4.11 30.84
CA GLU A 80 -7.87 4.27 31.70
C GLU A 80 -8.02 5.71 32.18
N ARG A 81 -6.93 6.37 32.59
CA ARG A 81 -6.95 7.78 33.00
C ARG A 81 -7.38 8.69 31.85
N THR A 82 -6.90 8.41 30.65
CA THR A 82 -7.21 9.21 29.46
C THR A 82 -8.68 9.01 29.09
N LEU A 83 -9.14 7.76 28.96
CA LEU A 83 -10.52 7.44 28.60
C LEU A 83 -11.54 7.91 29.63
N THR A 84 -11.24 7.83 30.93
CA THR A 84 -12.13 8.34 31.98
C THR A 84 -12.25 9.86 31.97
N GLY A 85 -11.18 10.56 31.58
CA GLY A 85 -11.15 12.02 31.45
C GLY A 85 -11.90 12.59 30.24
N LEU A 86 -12.25 11.78 29.24
CA LEU A 86 -12.91 12.25 28.02
C LEU A 86 -14.43 12.34 28.14
N THR A 87 -14.98 13.43 27.60
CA THR A 87 -16.42 13.52 27.31
C THR A 87 -16.82 12.52 26.23
N LEU A 88 -18.11 12.18 26.15
CA LEU A 88 -18.62 11.29 25.09
C LEU A 88 -18.29 11.82 23.69
N ARG A 89 -18.37 13.14 23.47
CA ARG A 89 -18.02 13.76 22.19
C ARG A 89 -16.55 13.52 21.82
N GLN A 90 -15.64 13.71 22.77
CA GLN A 90 -14.22 13.44 22.55
C GLN A 90 -13.95 11.95 22.29
N LYS A 91 -14.62 11.05 23.01
CA LYS A 91 -14.52 9.60 22.73
C LYS A 91 -14.96 9.24 21.31
N VAL A 92 -16.02 9.88 20.81
CA VAL A 92 -16.45 9.71 19.42
C VAL A 92 -15.41 10.30 18.46
N GLY A 93 -14.83 11.46 18.76
CA GLY A 93 -13.74 12.05 17.99
C GLY A 93 -12.56 11.08 17.82
N GLN A 94 -12.18 10.37 18.89
CA GLN A 94 -11.10 9.38 18.85
C GLN A 94 -11.35 8.20 17.89
N LEU A 95 -12.57 7.99 17.41
CA LEU A 95 -12.90 6.96 16.41
C LEU A 95 -12.83 7.47 14.96
N ILE A 96 -12.54 8.76 14.77
CA ILE A 96 -12.52 9.40 13.45
C ILE A 96 -11.07 9.61 13.02
N MET A 97 -10.76 9.16 11.80
CA MET A 97 -9.47 9.34 11.16
C MET A 97 -9.66 9.84 9.72
N PRO A 98 -9.65 11.16 9.47
CA PRO A 98 -9.75 11.69 8.11
C PRO A 98 -8.52 11.33 7.28
N TRP A 99 -8.75 11.17 5.98
CA TRP A 99 -7.69 11.04 4.98
C TRP A 99 -7.14 12.41 4.59
N VAL A 100 -5.81 12.55 4.54
CA VAL A 100 -5.12 13.82 4.34
C VAL A 100 -3.98 13.64 3.33
N LEU A 101 -3.83 14.58 2.40
CA LEU A 101 -2.67 14.62 1.50
C LEU A 101 -1.39 15.00 2.27
N GLY A 102 -0.26 14.43 1.86
CA GLY A 102 1.05 14.67 2.46
C GLY A 102 1.81 15.86 1.88
N ASP A 103 1.22 16.56 0.91
CA ASP A 103 1.77 17.78 0.32
C ASP A 103 1.91 18.89 1.35
N PHE A 104 2.88 19.79 1.19
CA PHE A 104 3.00 20.91 2.12
C PHE A 104 1.74 21.81 2.08
N ALA A 105 1.15 22.04 3.25
CA ALA A 105 0.03 22.96 3.42
C ALA A 105 0.45 24.04 4.44
N PRO A 106 0.68 25.29 4.02
CA PRO A 106 1.09 26.34 4.93
C PRO A 106 -0.05 26.72 5.89
N GLU A 107 0.32 27.25 7.06
CA GLU A 107 -0.62 27.86 7.99
C GLU A 107 -1.50 28.92 7.29
N GLY A 108 -2.80 28.92 7.62
CA GLY A 108 -3.78 29.80 6.98
C GLY A 108 -4.28 29.33 5.61
N SER A 109 -3.79 28.18 5.12
CA SER A 109 -4.37 27.56 3.92
C SER A 109 -5.64 26.81 4.27
N PRO A 110 -6.67 26.80 3.39
CA PRO A 110 -7.93 26.12 3.68
C PRO A 110 -7.79 24.60 3.95
N SER A 111 -6.79 23.95 3.36
CA SER A 111 -6.51 22.52 3.59
C SER A 111 -5.89 22.27 4.96
N HIS A 112 -5.01 23.16 5.41
CA HIS A 112 -4.41 23.12 6.73
C HIS A 112 -5.46 23.40 7.83
N ASP A 113 -6.11 24.56 7.76
CA ASP A 113 -7.00 25.05 8.82
C ASP A 113 -8.18 24.12 9.06
N ARG A 114 -8.67 23.47 8.00
CA ARG A 114 -9.74 22.47 8.10
C ARG A 114 -9.33 21.25 8.92
N ILE A 115 -8.09 20.79 8.79
CA ILE A 115 -7.61 19.64 9.56
C ILE A 115 -7.34 20.06 11.01
N LEU A 116 -6.82 21.27 11.22
CA LEU A 116 -6.66 21.82 12.58
C LEU A 116 -8.01 21.95 13.30
N GLU A 117 -9.08 22.39 12.63
CA GLU A 117 -10.43 22.37 13.20
C GLU A 117 -10.85 20.96 13.66
N TYR A 118 -10.51 19.92 12.90
CA TYR A 118 -10.80 18.54 13.30
C TYR A 118 -9.96 18.09 14.49
N ILE A 119 -8.70 18.50 14.56
CA ILE A 119 -7.78 18.16 15.66
C ILE A 119 -8.19 18.89 16.94
N GLU A 120 -8.31 20.22 16.89
CA GLU A 120 -8.52 21.07 18.05
C GLU A 120 -9.98 21.04 18.54
N ASP A 121 -10.94 21.18 17.62
CA ASP A 121 -12.35 21.33 18.01
C ASP A 121 -13.08 19.98 18.12
N GLN A 122 -12.79 19.05 17.20
CA GLN A 122 -13.45 17.74 17.21
C GLN A 122 -12.68 16.67 17.97
N GLY A 123 -11.39 16.87 18.25
CA GLY A 123 -10.56 15.92 18.98
C GLY A 123 -10.44 14.57 18.27
N ILE A 124 -10.14 14.58 16.97
CA ILE A 124 -9.95 13.36 16.19
C ILE A 124 -8.88 12.44 16.78
N GLY A 125 -9.00 11.13 16.56
CA GLY A 125 -8.05 10.14 17.09
C GLY A 125 -6.80 9.95 16.24
N GLY A 126 -6.84 10.37 14.98
CA GLY A 126 -5.72 10.16 14.08
C GLY A 126 -5.97 10.67 12.67
N VAL A 127 -5.01 10.43 11.79
CA VAL A 127 -5.07 10.81 10.37
C VAL A 127 -4.55 9.68 9.50
N ILE A 128 -5.11 9.56 8.29
CA ILE A 128 -4.61 8.65 7.26
C ILE A 128 -3.84 9.49 6.25
N MET A 129 -2.51 9.42 6.29
CA MET A 129 -1.62 10.18 5.43
C MET A 129 -1.53 9.55 4.04
N SER A 130 -1.62 10.41 3.04
CA SER A 130 -1.56 10.03 1.63
C SER A 130 -0.32 10.61 0.95
N VAL A 131 -0.41 10.81 -0.36
CA VAL A 131 0.71 11.16 -1.22
C VAL A 131 1.32 12.51 -0.85
N GLY A 132 2.65 12.53 -0.69
CA GLY A 132 3.45 13.73 -0.43
C GLY A 132 4.95 13.38 -0.45
N SER A 133 5.84 14.36 -0.33
CA SER A 133 7.25 14.03 -0.11
C SER A 133 7.51 13.64 1.35
N PRO A 134 8.51 12.78 1.64
CA PRO A 134 8.82 12.39 3.03
C PRO A 134 9.02 13.58 3.97
N THR A 135 9.66 14.65 3.48
CA THR A 135 9.93 15.86 4.26
C THR A 135 8.69 16.69 4.54
N GLU A 136 7.78 16.80 3.58
CA GLU A 136 6.52 17.55 3.76
C GLU A 136 5.58 16.81 4.70
N VAL A 137 5.50 15.48 4.55
CA VAL A 137 4.74 14.62 5.47
C VAL A 137 5.27 14.77 6.90
N ALA A 138 6.59 14.71 7.10
CA ALA A 138 7.19 14.89 8.42
C ALA A 138 6.87 16.28 9.02
N ALA A 139 7.01 17.34 8.23
CA ALA A 139 6.69 18.69 8.69
C ALA A 139 5.22 18.84 9.08
N LYS A 140 4.31 18.35 8.25
CA LYS A 140 2.86 18.37 8.49
C LYS A 140 2.45 17.56 9.71
N LEU A 141 3.03 16.37 9.89
CA LEU A 141 2.73 15.53 11.05
C LEU A 141 3.24 16.16 12.35
N ASN A 142 4.42 16.76 12.34
CA ASN A 142 4.94 17.47 13.52
C ASN A 142 4.02 18.62 13.92
N ASP A 143 3.55 19.39 12.94
CA ASP A 143 2.56 20.44 13.13
C ASP A 143 1.25 19.90 13.76
N PHE A 144 0.66 18.88 13.16
CA PHE A 144 -0.58 18.28 13.67
C PHE A 144 -0.43 17.70 15.09
N GLN A 145 0.71 17.10 15.41
CA GLN A 145 0.97 16.58 16.76
C GLN A 145 1.17 17.70 17.79
N MET A 146 1.67 18.88 17.40
CA MET A 146 1.76 20.04 18.31
C MET A 146 0.38 20.59 18.68
N HIS A 147 -0.59 20.48 17.76
CA HIS A 147 -1.97 20.93 17.98
C HIS A 147 -2.85 19.90 18.70
N SER A 148 -2.42 18.63 18.77
CA SER A 148 -3.23 17.57 19.37
C SER A 148 -2.98 17.39 20.87
N ASN A 149 -4.06 17.35 21.64
CA ASN A 149 -3.99 17.08 23.09
C ASN A 149 -3.69 15.60 23.42
N ILE A 150 -4.17 14.69 22.58
CA ILE A 150 -3.88 13.25 22.63
C ILE A 150 -3.06 12.93 21.37
N PRO A 151 -1.92 12.23 21.47
CA PRO A 151 -1.11 11.91 20.30
C PRO A 151 -1.95 11.25 19.21
N LEU A 152 -1.92 11.84 18.01
CA LEU A 152 -2.67 11.34 16.87
C LEU A 152 -2.09 10.02 16.40
N LEU A 153 -2.95 9.03 16.17
CA LEU A 153 -2.56 7.84 15.41
C LEU A 153 -2.33 8.23 13.95
N VAL A 154 -1.14 7.97 13.43
CA VAL A 154 -0.82 8.21 12.02
C VAL A 154 -0.85 6.89 11.29
N ALA A 155 -1.76 6.76 10.33
CA ALA A 155 -1.85 5.63 9.43
C ALA A 155 -1.47 6.04 8.01
N ALA A 156 -1.03 5.09 7.20
CA ALA A 156 -0.84 5.27 5.77
C ALA A 156 -0.93 3.89 5.10
N ASP A 157 -1.28 3.87 3.82
CA ASP A 157 -1.26 2.64 3.05
C ASP A 157 0.15 2.47 2.49
N LEU A 158 0.93 1.55 3.07
CA LEU A 158 2.36 1.32 2.76
C LEU A 158 2.60 -0.09 2.19
N GLU A 159 1.63 -0.64 1.47
CA GLU A 159 1.58 -2.06 1.11
C GLU A 159 2.68 -2.49 0.14
N THR A 160 3.27 -1.55 -0.60
CA THR A 160 4.41 -1.80 -1.49
C THR A 160 5.64 -0.98 -1.09
N GLY A 161 5.78 -0.69 0.21
CA GLY A 161 6.81 0.19 0.75
C GLY A 161 6.33 1.63 0.89
N ALA A 162 7.07 2.42 1.67
CA ALA A 162 6.72 3.79 1.96
C ALA A 162 6.75 4.71 0.71
N GLY A 163 7.49 4.33 -0.34
CA GLY A 163 7.47 5.04 -1.63
C GLY A 163 6.11 5.03 -2.33
N PHE A 164 5.18 4.17 -1.94
CA PHE A 164 3.82 4.19 -2.49
C PHE A 164 3.09 5.50 -2.19
N ARG A 165 3.37 6.10 -1.02
CA ARG A 165 2.79 7.38 -0.57
C ARG A 165 3.83 8.50 -0.49
N MET A 166 5.02 8.22 0.02
CA MET A 166 6.06 9.23 0.27
C MET A 166 7.06 9.32 -0.90
N ARG A 167 6.63 9.87 -2.03
CA ARG A 167 7.45 9.97 -3.27
C ARG A 167 8.27 11.25 -3.35
N GLY A 168 9.44 11.18 -3.97
CA GLY A 168 10.21 12.37 -4.33
C GLY A 168 9.70 13.04 -5.60
N ALA A 169 10.36 14.14 -5.96
CA ALA A 169 10.12 14.82 -7.23
C ALA A 169 10.77 14.05 -8.39
N VAL A 170 10.27 14.25 -9.61
CA VAL A 170 10.92 13.75 -10.82
C VAL A 170 11.45 14.94 -11.61
N GLN A 171 12.75 14.93 -11.91
CA GLN A 171 13.34 15.94 -12.78
C GLN A 171 12.84 15.74 -14.22
N MET A 172 12.09 16.71 -14.74
CA MET A 172 11.67 16.72 -16.14
C MET A 172 12.54 17.67 -16.98
N PRO A 173 12.89 17.32 -18.24
CA PRO A 173 12.46 16.14 -19.01
C PRO A 173 13.29 14.86 -18.77
N GLY A 174 14.29 14.88 -17.88
CA GLY A 174 15.26 13.79 -17.71
C GLY A 174 14.73 12.51 -17.04
N THR A 175 13.52 12.54 -16.47
CA THR A 175 12.87 11.44 -15.71
C THR A 175 13.71 10.90 -14.55
N ILE A 176 14.61 11.71 -13.99
CA ILE A 176 15.42 11.31 -12.83
C ILE A 176 14.57 11.47 -11.57
N GLU A 177 14.37 10.38 -10.83
CA GLU A 177 13.74 10.41 -9.50
C GLU A 177 14.69 11.07 -8.49
N LEU A 178 14.21 12.14 -7.86
CA LEU A 178 14.95 12.98 -6.92
C LEU A 178 14.70 12.55 -5.47
N GLY A 179 14.83 11.25 -5.21
CA GLY A 179 14.65 10.65 -3.89
C GLY A 179 13.20 10.25 -3.60
N GLY A 180 12.86 10.17 -2.32
CA GLY A 180 11.61 9.58 -1.83
C GLY A 180 11.88 8.45 -0.84
N ALA A 181 10.82 7.80 -0.40
CA ALA A 181 10.91 6.58 0.40
C ALA A 181 11.10 5.34 -0.48
N THR A 182 11.34 4.19 0.15
CA THR A 182 11.65 2.93 -0.55
C THR A 182 10.37 2.31 -1.13
N ASP A 183 10.43 1.91 -2.40
CA ASP A 183 9.41 1.10 -3.07
C ASP A 183 9.88 -0.36 -3.20
N PHE A 184 8.93 -1.29 -3.05
CA PHE A 184 9.11 -2.71 -3.23
C PHE A 184 8.28 -3.24 -4.41
N PRO A 185 8.61 -4.43 -4.93
CA PRO A 185 7.74 -5.15 -5.86
C PRO A 185 6.33 -5.35 -5.28
N SER A 186 5.37 -5.65 -6.17
CA SER A 186 4.00 -5.98 -5.74
C SER A 186 3.97 -7.14 -4.73
N LEU A 187 2.96 -7.17 -3.86
CA LEU A 187 2.75 -8.26 -2.91
C LEU A 187 2.66 -9.65 -3.59
N MET A 188 2.18 -9.71 -4.84
CA MET A 188 2.21 -10.94 -5.64
C MET A 188 3.64 -11.40 -5.96
N ALA A 189 4.54 -10.47 -6.28
CA ALA A 189 5.93 -10.78 -6.54
C ALA A 189 6.65 -11.25 -5.27
N VAL A 190 6.37 -10.62 -4.12
CA VAL A 190 6.86 -11.09 -2.81
C VAL A 190 6.33 -12.50 -2.52
N GLY A 191 5.03 -12.75 -2.73
CA GLY A 191 4.43 -14.07 -2.58
C GLY A 191 5.06 -15.14 -3.50
N ALA A 192 5.42 -14.76 -4.74
CA ALA A 192 6.07 -15.66 -5.70
C ALA A 192 7.47 -16.10 -5.27
N THR A 193 8.12 -15.40 -4.33
CA THR A 193 9.41 -15.84 -3.77
C THR A 193 9.29 -17.05 -2.86
N ALA A 194 8.10 -17.30 -2.30
CA ALA A 194 7.84 -18.30 -1.27
C ALA A 194 8.78 -18.22 -0.04
N ASP A 195 9.39 -17.05 0.20
CA ASP A 195 10.30 -16.82 1.32
C ASP A 195 9.70 -15.79 2.31
N PRO A 196 9.27 -16.21 3.51
CA PRO A 196 8.70 -15.30 4.51
C PRO A 196 9.72 -14.30 5.07
N GLN A 197 11.04 -14.57 4.95
CA GLN A 197 12.06 -13.61 5.38
C GLN A 197 12.04 -12.36 4.51
N LEU A 198 11.79 -12.50 3.20
CA LEU A 198 11.68 -11.35 2.30
C LEU A 198 10.45 -10.49 2.61
N ALA A 199 9.34 -11.11 3.02
CA ALA A 199 8.16 -10.37 3.50
C ALA A 199 8.44 -9.63 4.82
N TYR A 200 9.15 -10.27 5.75
CA TYR A 200 9.57 -9.64 7.00
C TYR A 200 10.52 -8.45 6.76
N GLU A 201 11.53 -8.62 5.89
CA GLU A 201 12.48 -7.56 5.56
C GLU A 201 11.79 -6.37 4.86
N MET A 202 10.83 -6.64 3.97
CA MET A 202 9.98 -5.60 3.38
C MET A 202 9.23 -4.81 4.45
N GLY A 203 8.60 -5.49 5.42
CA GLY A 203 7.91 -4.85 6.54
C GLY A 203 8.85 -4.09 7.49
N ARG A 204 10.08 -4.57 7.69
CA ARG A 204 11.09 -3.92 8.55
C ARG A 204 11.65 -2.63 7.94
N ILE A 205 11.74 -2.57 6.61
CA ILE A 205 12.26 -1.40 5.87
C ILE A 205 11.19 -0.33 5.67
N THR A 206 9.93 -0.74 5.60
CA THR A 206 8.76 0.16 5.45
C THR A 206 8.52 0.96 6.73
#